data_AF-A0A0P9ED64-F1
#
_entry.id   AF-A0A0P9ED64-F1
#
_cell.length_a   1.000
_cell.length_b   1.000
_cell.length_c   1.000
_cell.angle_alpha   90.00
_cell.angle_beta   90.00
_cell.angle_gamma   90.00
#
_symmetry.space_group_name_H-M   'P 1'
#
loop_
_entity.id
_entity.type
_entity.pdbx_description
1 polymer ?
#
loop_
_entity_poly.entity_id
_entity_poly.type
_entity_poly.pdbx_seq_one_letter_code
_entity_poly.pdbx_strand_id
1 'polypeptide(L)' 'MERIERKCGVRLPRKVVMVDYGDDVGDLYIKFKHAKHTEGEPTDDGQAIIHYDENEDIAAIEILDITTI' A
#
# COMPACT_ATOMS: atom_id res chain seq x y z
N MET A 1 11.32 -4.86 -7.86
CA MET A 1 10.03 -5.37 -7.32
C MET A 1 10.18 -6.68 -6.56
N GLU A 2 10.64 -7.79 -7.15
CA GLU A 2 10.73 -9.10 -6.46
C GLU A 2 11.53 -9.13 -5.14
N ARG A 3 12.54 -8.26 -4.98
CA ARG A 3 13.32 -8.19 -3.74
C ARG A 3 12.53 -7.55 -2.59
N ILE A 4 11.66 -6.58 -2.88
CA ILE A 4 10.83 -5.89 -1.89
C ILE A 4 9.65 -6.79 -1.52
N GLU A 5 8.99 -7.37 -2.51
CA GLU A 5 7.89 -8.33 -2.30
C GLU A 5 8.32 -9.52 -1.43
N ARG A 6 9.53 -10.07 -1.65
CA ARG A 6 10.10 -11.11 -0.78
C ARG A 6 10.40 -10.63 0.64
N LYS A 7 10.89 -9.40 0.80
CA LYS A 7 11.23 -8.84 2.11
C LYS A 7 9.96 -8.60 2.94
N CYS A 8 8.88 -8.15 2.30
CA CYS A 8 7.62 -7.80 2.95
C CYS A 8 6.60 -8.96 2.97
N GLY A 9 6.93 -10.12 2.38
CA GLY A 9 6.03 -11.27 2.33
C GLY A 9 4.78 -11.09 1.47
N VAL A 10 4.71 -10.05 0.64
CA VAL A 10 3.52 -9.70 -0.14
C VAL A 10 3.78 -9.70 -1.64
N ARG A 11 2.74 -10.00 -2.43
CA ARG A 11 2.79 -9.92 -3.89
C ARG A 11 1.93 -8.75 -4.35
N LEU A 12 2.58 -7.67 -4.78
CA LEU A 12 1.85 -6.45 -5.16
C LEU A 12 1.21 -6.59 -6.53
N PRO A 13 -0.04 -6.14 -6.69
CA PRO A 13 -0.62 -5.96 -8.01
C PRO A 13 0.24 -5.03 -8.86
N ARG A 14 0.39 -5.35 -10.16
CA ARG A 14 1.17 -4.52 -11.10
C ARG A 14 0.35 -3.37 -11.71
N LYS A 15 -0.97 -3.41 -11.58
CA LYS A 15 -1.88 -2.40 -12.11
C LYS A 15 -2.07 -1.30 -11.06
N VAL A 16 -1.81 -0.05 -11.43
CA VAL A 16 -2.13 1.11 -10.62
C VAL A 16 -3.36 1.80 -11.20
N VAL A 17 -4.32 2.12 -10.35
CA VAL A 17 -5.58 2.81 -10.69
C VAL A 17 -5.55 4.26 -10.24
N MET A 18 -4.89 4.54 -9.11
CA MET A 18 -4.75 5.88 -8.55
C MET A 18 -3.46 5.95 -7.73
N VAL A 19 -2.84 7.12 -7.75
CA VAL A 19 -1.79 7.51 -6.81
C VAL A 19 -2.22 8.85 -6.23
N ASP A 20 -2.20 8.97 -4.91
CA ASP A 20 -2.49 10.19 -4.18
C ASP A 20 -1.34 10.48 -3.21
N TYR A 21 -0.97 11.74 -3.08
CA TYR A 21 0.12 12.20 -2.22
C TYR A 21 -0.46 13.13 -1.17
N GLY A 22 -0.36 12.77 0.10
CA GLY A 22 -0.79 13.62 1.19
C GLY A 22 0.27 14.67 1.48
N ASP A 23 -0.02 15.92 1.11
CA ASP A 23 0.87 17.07 1.31
C ASP A 23 1.13 17.38 2.80
N ASP A 24 0.32 16.87 3.74
CA ASP A 24 0.36 17.18 5.16
C ASP A 24 1.28 16.26 5.98
N VAL A 25 1.21 14.95 5.75
CA VAL A 25 2.05 13.96 6.44
C VAL A 25 3.16 13.38 5.54
N GLY A 26 3.15 13.68 4.24
CA GLY A 26 4.15 13.18 3.30
C GLY A 26 3.98 11.69 3.00
N ASP A 27 2.75 11.21 3.00
CA ASP A 27 2.39 9.84 2.69
C ASP A 27 2.03 9.68 1.20
N LEU A 28 2.14 8.45 0.72
CA LEU A 28 1.79 8.09 -0.65
C LEU A 28 0.80 6.93 -0.65
N TYR A 29 -0.41 7.19 -1.10
CA TYR A 29 -1.46 6.19 -1.26
C TYR A 29 -1.52 5.69 -2.71
N ILE A 30 -1.25 4.41 -2.92
CA ILE A 30 -1.24 3.75 -4.22
C ILE A 30 -2.37 2.71 -4.26
N LYS A 31 -3.38 2.98 -5.08
CA LYS A 31 -4.54 2.10 -5.25
C LYS A 31 -4.39 1.22 -6.49
N PHE A 32 -4.59 -0.10 -6.33
CA PHE A 32 -4.43 -1.08 -7.40
C PHE A 32 -5.76 -1.53 -8.02
N LYS A 33 -6.86 -1.46 -7.26
CA LYS A 33 -8.22 -1.80 -7.72
C LYS A 33 -9.28 -0.97 -7.00
N HIS A 34 -10.49 -0.93 -7.56
CA HIS A 34 -11.63 -0.39 -6.85
C HIS A 34 -12.17 -1.43 -5.88
N ALA A 35 -12.25 -1.05 -4.60
CA ALA A 35 -12.90 -1.81 -3.54
C ALA A 35 -13.87 -0.87 -2.82
N LYS A 36 -15.01 -1.40 -2.36
CA LYS A 36 -16.02 -0.61 -1.64
C LYS A 36 -15.62 -0.33 -0.19
N HIS A 37 -14.97 -1.31 0.42
CA HIS A 37 -14.41 -1.22 1.76
C HIS A 37 -12.99 -1.77 1.73
N THR A 38 -12.13 -1.23 2.58
CA THR A 38 -10.79 -1.75 2.77
C THR A 38 -10.43 -1.72 4.24
N GLU A 39 -9.71 -2.74 4.69
CA GLU A 39 -9.10 -2.79 6.01
C GLU A 39 -7.58 -2.67 5.86
N GLY A 40 -6.96 -1.84 6.71
CA GLY A 40 -5.54 -1.55 6.65
C GLY A 40 -4.75 -2.27 7.75
N GLU A 41 -3.70 -2.97 7.37
CA GLU A 41 -2.75 -3.59 8.29
C GLU A 41 -1.35 -2.95 8.13
N PRO A 42 -0.74 -2.43 9.21
CA PRO A 42 0.61 -1.90 9.15
C PRO A 42 1.63 -3.02 8.93
N THR A 43 2.69 -2.75 8.18
CA THR A 43 3.85 -3.64 8.07
C THR A 43 4.61 -3.72 9.38
N ASP A 44 5.34 -4.82 9.60
CA ASP A 44 6.13 -5.05 10.84
C ASP A 44 7.14 -3.93 11.14
N ASP A 45 7.67 -3.27 10.10
CA ASP A 45 8.60 -2.14 10.21
C ASP A 45 7.89 -0.78 10.36
N GLY A 46 6.56 -0.75 10.34
CA GLY A 46 5.74 0.45 10.49
C GLY A 46 5.91 1.47 9.36
N GLN A 47 6.49 1.09 8.21
CA GLN A 47 6.75 2.01 7.11
C GLN A 47 5.56 2.15 6.16
N ALA A 48 4.67 1.16 6.13
CA ALA A 48 3.52 1.16 5.23
C ALA A 48 2.29 0.51 5.88
N ILE A 49 1.12 0.81 5.33
CA ILE A 49 -0.14 0.12 5.60
C ILE A 49 -0.58 -0.57 4.31
N ILE A 50 -0.86 -1.87 4.41
CA ILE A 50 -1.41 -2.66 3.31
C ILE A 50 -2.91 -2.71 3.49
N HIS A 51 -3.64 -2.24 2.48
CA HIS A 51 -5.09 -2.20 2.48
C HIS A 51 -5.63 -3.39 1.69
N TYR A 52 -6.42 -4.24 2.34
CA TYR A 52 -7.06 -5.42 1.75
C TYR A 52 -8.53 -5.15 1.47
N ASP A 53 -9.08 -5.73 0.39
CA ASP A 53 -10.52 -5.70 0.14
C ASP A 53 -11.25 -6.82 0.90
N GLU A 54 -12.56 -6.93 0.68
CA GLU A 54 -13.42 -7.95 1.29
C GLU A 54 -13.03 -9.41 0.98
N ASN A 55 -12.13 -9.66 0.02
CA ASN A 55 -11.65 -10.99 -0.35
C ASN A 55 -10.22 -11.26 0.14
N GLU A 56 -9.69 -10.41 1.04
CA GLU A 56 -8.30 -10.46 1.54
C GLU A 56 -7.24 -10.24 0.45
N ASP A 57 -7.62 -9.67 -0.69
CA ASP A 57 -6.70 -9.32 -1.76
C ASP A 57 -6.22 -7.88 -1.59
N ILE A 58 -4.94 -7.63 -1.83
CA ILE A 58 -4.34 -6.27 -1.75
C ILE A 58 -5.05 -5.31 -2.70
N ALA A 59 -5.69 -4.30 -2.12
CA ALA A 59 -6.44 -3.25 -2.82
C ALA A 59 -5.62 -1.97 -2.97
N ALA A 60 -4.81 -1.63 -1.97
CA ALA A 60 -3.94 -0.46 -1.98
C ALA A 60 -2.75 -0.63 -1.02
N ILE A 61 -1.78 0.26 -1.15
CA ILE A 61 -0.71 0.48 -0.17
C ILE A 61 -0.66 1.96 0.17
N GLU A 62 -0.42 2.25 1.42
CA GLU A 62 -0.14 3.58 1.94
C GLU A 62 1.28 3.57 2.51
N ILE A 63 2.16 4.40 1.95
CA ILE A 63 3.54 4.55 2.41
C ILE A 63 3.55 5.78 3.33
N LEU A 64 3.90 5.59 4.60
CA LEU A 64 3.62 6.60 5.64
C LEU A 64 4.62 7.76 5.68
N ASP A 65 5.80 7.58 5.09
CA ASP A 65 6.80 8.64 4.94
C ASP A 65 7.66 8.36 3.71
N ILE A 66 7.40 9.09 2.62
CA ILE A 66 8.21 8.96 1.40
C ILE A 66 9.42 9.91 1.37
N THR A 67 9.55 10.79 2.36
CA THR A 67 10.69 11.73 2.44
C THR A 67 11.99 11.02 2.85
N THR A 68 11.87 9.82 3.41
CA THR A 68 12.98 8.97 3.84
C THR A 68 13.39 7.89 2.82
N ILE A 69 12.74 7.86 1.65
CA ILE A 69 13.03 6.92 0.54
C ILE A 69 14.21 7.37 -0.32
#